data_AF-A0A3D1F1W2-F1
#
_entry.id   AF-A0A3D1F1W2-F1
#
_cell.length_a   1.000
_cell.length_b   1.000
_cell.length_c   1.000
_cell.angle_alpha   90.00
_cell.angle_beta   90.00
_cell.angle_gamma   90.00
#
_symmetry.space_group_name_H-M   'P 1'
#
loop_
_entity.id
_entity.type
_entity.pdbx_description
1 polymer ?
#
loop_
_entity_poly.entity_id
_entity_poly.type
_entity_poly.pdbx_seq_one_letter_code
_entity_poly.pdbx_strand_id
1 'polypeptide(L)'
;MFVINLLAWMVCLLTINTIHAQESITFVGEHCLIDIPDLHQQQPFTFSLRVLTREGWLDKGKQTHIADSSGTLRFTPDTQGVFEFTTISSKPQTIRLLAMDIPSALDRKALLKALPQHGQRLLDGKPITILAMGDSVTATGIYHQLLGKMLRKVTGNNQITVTVKAHPGKSVDASVRTYDSDIKPVKPDIGLLMYGLNDQGAGGAMDVYLKQTRWLCEQLKADFGTDMLLLQPTPH
;
A
#
# COMPACT_ATOMS: atom_id res chain seq x y z
N MET A 1 -17.76 8.34 -6.28
CA MET A 1 -18.13 7.08 -5.58
C MET A 1 -17.23 5.89 -5.93
N PHE A 2 -16.13 6.07 -6.69
CA PHE A 2 -15.21 4.98 -7.09
C PHE A 2 -14.07 4.72 -6.09
N VAL A 3 -13.59 5.74 -5.38
CA VAL A 3 -12.41 5.65 -4.49
C VAL A 3 -12.64 4.75 -3.27
N ILE A 4 -13.88 4.73 -2.73
CA ILE A 4 -14.23 3.94 -1.53
C ILE A 4 -14.31 2.44 -1.84
N ASN A 5 -14.83 2.07 -3.02
CA ASN A 5 -14.92 0.66 -3.44
C ASN A 5 -13.56 0.05 -3.79
N LEU A 6 -12.61 0.86 -4.30
CA LEU A 6 -11.25 0.38 -4.58
C LEU A 6 -10.50 0.10 -3.26
N LEU A 7 -10.66 0.97 -2.24
CA LEU A 7 -10.07 0.76 -0.92
C LEU A 7 -10.60 -0.51 -0.25
N ALA A 8 -11.92 -0.73 -0.27
CA ALA A 8 -12.52 -1.94 0.30
C ALA A 8 -12.03 -3.22 -0.40
N TRP A 9 -11.86 -3.19 -1.72
CA TRP A 9 -11.35 -4.33 -2.48
C TRP A 9 -9.86 -4.60 -2.23
N MET A 10 -9.06 -3.53 -2.10
CA MET A 10 -7.64 -3.61 -1.74
C MET A 10 -7.45 -4.18 -0.32
N VAL A 11 -8.33 -3.83 0.61
CA VAL A 11 -8.32 -4.35 1.98
C VAL A 11 -8.58 -5.86 2.02
N CYS A 12 -9.56 -6.36 1.27
CA CYS A 12 -9.83 -7.81 1.20
C CYS A 12 -8.67 -8.62 0.59
N LEU A 13 -7.85 -8.03 -0.27
CA LEU A 13 -6.68 -8.70 -0.84
C LEU A 13 -5.48 -8.74 0.12
N LEU A 14 -5.40 -7.79 1.05
CA LEU A 14 -4.30 -7.69 2.01
C LEU A 14 -4.51 -8.55 3.27
N THR A 15 -5.73 -9.03 3.51
CA THR A 15 -6.07 -9.93 4.64
C THR A 15 -5.88 -11.42 4.33
N ILE A 16 -5.42 -11.79 3.12
CA ILE A 16 -5.07 -13.18 2.80
C ILE A 16 -3.76 -13.52 3.52
N ASN A 17 -3.91 -14.07 4.72
CA ASN A 17 -2.86 -14.46 5.64
C ASN A 17 -1.73 -15.28 4.97
N THR A 18 -0.51 -14.91 5.38
CA THR A 18 0.76 -15.65 5.30
C THR A 18 1.64 -15.52 4.04
N ILE A 19 2.92 -15.33 4.37
CA ILE A 19 4.14 -15.51 3.59
C ILE A 19 4.63 -14.26 2.87
N HIS A 20 5.90 -13.92 3.15
CA HIS A 20 6.78 -12.94 2.54
C HIS A 20 6.36 -12.47 1.14
N ALA A 21 5.38 -11.57 1.08
CA ALA A 21 5.11 -10.80 -0.10
C ALA A 21 6.26 -9.80 -0.24
N GLN A 22 7.40 -10.26 -0.75
CA GLN A 22 8.16 -9.39 -1.64
C GLN A 22 7.19 -9.03 -2.77
N GLU A 23 6.58 -7.83 -2.72
CA GLU A 23 7.15 -6.48 -2.87
C GLU A 23 7.01 -6.00 -4.33
N SER A 24 5.93 -6.36 -5.02
CA SER A 24 5.64 -5.76 -6.31
C SER A 24 4.16 -5.47 -6.45
N ILE A 25 3.87 -4.17 -6.59
CA ILE A 25 2.58 -3.69 -7.08
C ILE A 25 2.85 -3.03 -8.42
N THR A 26 2.08 -3.41 -9.42
CA THR A 26 2.14 -2.75 -10.72
C THR A 26 0.76 -2.42 -11.24
N PHE A 27 0.74 -1.67 -12.33
CA PHE A 27 -0.46 -1.41 -13.07
C PHE A 27 -0.59 -2.36 -14.24
N VAL A 28 -1.83 -2.70 -14.60
CA VAL A 28 -2.13 -3.46 -15.81
C VAL A 28 -1.52 -2.73 -17.02
N GLY A 29 -0.82 -3.48 -17.87
CA GLY A 29 -0.11 -2.93 -19.03
C GLY A 29 1.24 -2.27 -18.73
N GLU A 30 1.66 -2.13 -17.48
CA GLU A 30 2.99 -1.60 -17.13
C GLU A 30 4.00 -2.72 -16.86
N HIS A 31 5.19 -2.57 -17.42
CA HIS A 31 6.31 -3.44 -17.10
C HIS A 31 6.68 -3.34 -15.62
N CYS A 32 6.81 -4.48 -14.97
CA CYS A 32 7.43 -4.60 -13.66
C CYS A 32 8.63 -5.55 -13.72
N LEU A 33 9.52 -5.34 -12.77
CA LEU A 33 10.67 -6.17 -12.50
C LEU A 33 10.32 -7.03 -11.27
N ILE A 34 10.44 -8.35 -11.42
CA ILE A 34 10.16 -9.32 -10.36
C ILE A 34 11.46 -10.04 -10.06
N ASP A 35 11.97 -9.87 -8.84
CA ASP A 35 13.15 -10.58 -8.39
C ASP A 35 12.76 -12.01 -8.01
N ILE A 36 13.41 -12.99 -8.65
CA ILE A 36 13.19 -14.39 -8.35
C ILE A 36 14.38 -14.90 -7.56
N PRO A 37 14.21 -15.27 -6.28
CA PRO A 37 15.33 -15.73 -5.48
C PRO A 37 16.00 -16.96 -6.11
N ASP A 38 17.31 -17.06 -5.91
CA ASP A 38 18.15 -18.17 -6.38
C ASP A 38 18.21 -18.35 -7.91
N LEU A 39 17.75 -17.36 -8.69
CA LEU A 39 17.88 -17.39 -10.14
C LEU A 39 19.23 -16.82 -10.57
N HIS A 40 20.11 -17.69 -11.08
CA HIS A 40 21.42 -17.30 -11.60
C HIS A 40 21.30 -16.65 -12.99
N GLN A 41 22.14 -15.64 -13.23
CA GLN A 41 22.11 -14.80 -14.43
C GLN A 41 22.03 -15.62 -15.73
N GLN A 42 21.15 -15.19 -16.64
CA GLN A 42 21.02 -15.71 -18.02
C GLN A 42 20.65 -17.19 -18.17
N GLN A 43 20.15 -17.86 -17.12
CA GLN A 43 19.63 -19.22 -17.26
C GLN A 43 18.14 -19.22 -17.60
N PRO A 44 17.70 -20.05 -18.56
CA PRO A 44 16.28 -20.32 -18.76
C PRO A 44 15.69 -20.94 -17.50
N PHE A 45 14.51 -20.48 -17.10
CA PHE A 45 13.76 -21.05 -15.99
C PHE A 45 12.29 -21.16 -16.37
N THR A 46 11.59 -22.09 -15.72
CA THR A 46 10.16 -22.33 -15.96
C THR A 46 9.38 -22.07 -14.68
N PHE A 47 8.22 -21.44 -14.82
CA PHE A 47 7.27 -21.23 -13.74
C PHE A 47 5.85 -21.53 -14.20
N SER A 48 4.96 -21.86 -13.26
CA SER A 48 3.52 -21.82 -13.48
C SER A 48 2.97 -20.45 -13.08
N LEU A 49 2.09 -19.89 -13.90
CA LEU A 49 1.44 -18.62 -13.65
C LEU A 49 -0.05 -18.82 -13.40
N ARG A 50 -0.55 -18.30 -12.29
CA ARG A 50 -1.99 -18.20 -12.00
C ARG A 50 -2.33 -16.78 -11.60
N VAL A 51 -3.57 -16.36 -11.84
CA VAL A 51 -4.06 -15.06 -11.37
C VAL A 51 -5.39 -15.22 -10.66
N LEU A 52 -5.48 -14.65 -9.45
CA LEU A 52 -6.72 -14.51 -8.71
C LEU A 52 -7.38 -13.18 -9.10
N THR A 53 -8.51 -13.25 -9.80
CA THR A 53 -9.34 -12.10 -10.17
C THR A 53 -10.62 -12.06 -9.33
N ARG A 54 -11.50 -11.08 -9.59
CA ARG A 54 -12.86 -11.03 -9.02
C ARG A 54 -13.71 -12.26 -9.37
N GLU A 55 -13.43 -12.88 -10.51
CA GLU A 55 -14.20 -14.02 -11.02
C GLU A 55 -13.63 -15.35 -10.55
N GLY A 56 -12.50 -15.34 -9.84
CA GLY A 56 -11.83 -16.51 -9.30
C GLY A 56 -10.43 -16.72 -9.88
N TRP A 57 -9.94 -17.95 -9.77
CA TRP A 57 -8.61 -18.31 -10.27
C TRP A 57 -8.63 -18.57 -11.77
N LEU A 58 -7.73 -17.90 -12.49
CA LEU A 58 -7.41 -18.18 -13.88
C LEU A 58 -6.01 -18.81 -13.95
N ASP A 59 -5.93 -19.99 -14.56
CA ASP A 59 -4.64 -20.64 -14.86
C ASP A 59 -4.10 -20.10 -16.19
N LYS A 60 -2.90 -19.51 -16.16
CA LYS A 60 -2.21 -18.96 -17.33
C LYS A 60 -1.14 -19.92 -17.85
N GLY A 61 -1.07 -21.14 -17.30
CA GLY A 61 -0.21 -22.21 -17.74
C GLY A 61 1.25 -22.06 -17.32
N LYS A 62 2.10 -22.93 -17.89
CA LYS A 62 3.55 -22.90 -17.69
C LYS A 62 4.19 -21.95 -18.69
N GLN A 63 5.14 -21.15 -18.22
CA GLN A 63 5.92 -20.23 -19.03
C GLN A 63 7.41 -20.46 -18.79
N THR A 64 8.20 -20.34 -19.85
CA THR A 64 9.66 -20.39 -19.78
C THR A 64 10.20 -19.01 -20.15
N HIS A 65 11.05 -18.47 -19.29
CA HIS A 65 11.68 -17.16 -19.47
C HIS A 65 13.18 -17.27 -19.26
N ILE A 66 13.91 -16.30 -19.79
CA ILE A 66 15.34 -16.10 -19.50
C ILE A 66 15.41 -14.86 -18.63
N ALA A 67 15.93 -14.98 -17.42
CA ALA A 67 16.15 -13.81 -16.59
C ALA A 67 17.25 -12.93 -17.17
N ASP A 68 17.16 -11.64 -16.86
CA ASP A 68 18.19 -10.69 -17.22
C ASP A 68 19.50 -10.92 -16.45
N SER A 69 20.49 -10.06 -16.71
CA SER A 69 21.79 -10.10 -16.03
C SER A 69 21.71 -9.84 -14.52
N SER A 70 20.56 -9.42 -13.98
CA SER A 70 20.32 -9.25 -12.54
C SER A 70 19.58 -10.43 -11.91
N GLY A 71 19.12 -11.41 -12.70
CA GLY A 71 18.25 -12.49 -12.19
C GLY A 71 16.79 -12.06 -12.07
N THR A 72 16.40 -10.98 -12.75
CA THR A 72 15.08 -10.37 -12.65
C THR A 72 14.21 -10.77 -13.84
N LEU A 73 12.92 -11.02 -13.57
CA LEU A 73 11.89 -11.26 -14.59
C LEU A 73 11.21 -9.94 -14.96
N ARG A 74 11.26 -9.60 -16.25
CA ARG A 74 10.44 -8.52 -16.80
C ARG A 74 9.04 -9.04 -17.14
N PHE A 75 8.03 -8.59 -16.42
CA PHE A 75 6.66 -9.04 -16.58
C PHE A 75 5.70 -7.87 -16.87
N THR A 76 4.62 -8.13 -17.61
CA THR A 76 3.57 -7.14 -17.89
C THR A 76 2.22 -7.82 -17.64
N PRO A 77 1.50 -7.46 -16.56
CA PRO A 77 0.19 -8.03 -16.31
C PRO A 77 -0.82 -7.54 -17.35
N ASP A 78 -1.62 -8.48 -17.83
CA ASP A 78 -2.68 -8.29 -18.83
C ASP A 78 -4.08 -8.11 -18.21
N THR A 79 -4.21 -8.33 -16.91
CA THR A 79 -5.47 -8.22 -16.16
C THR A 79 -5.24 -7.73 -14.74
N GLN A 80 -6.28 -7.19 -14.11
CA GLN A 80 -6.30 -6.95 -12.67
C GLN A 80 -6.34 -8.27 -11.90
N GLY A 81 -5.57 -8.37 -10.82
CA GLY A 81 -5.58 -9.52 -9.92
C GLY A 81 -4.28 -9.73 -9.15
N VAL A 82 -4.24 -10.78 -8.35
CA VAL A 82 -3.02 -11.27 -7.69
C VAL A 82 -2.42 -12.37 -8.55
N PHE A 83 -1.29 -12.09 -9.17
CA PHE A 83 -0.53 -13.05 -9.95
C PHE A 83 0.36 -13.87 -9.00
N GLU A 84 0.30 -15.19 -9.10
CA GLU A 84 1.20 -16.13 -8.44
C GLU A 84 2.14 -16.76 -9.47
N PHE A 85 3.45 -16.55 -9.26
CA PHE A 85 4.53 -17.16 -10.03
C PHE A 85 5.13 -18.27 -9.18
N THR A 86 4.95 -19.53 -9.55
CA THR A 86 5.57 -20.65 -8.83
C THR A 86 6.67 -21.27 -9.69
N THR A 87 7.93 -21.20 -9.23
CA THR A 87 9.07 -21.78 -9.94
C THR A 87 8.97 -23.31 -10.00
N ILE A 88 9.34 -23.88 -11.14
CA ILE A 88 9.38 -25.34 -11.34
C ILE A 88 10.84 -25.79 -11.11
N SER A 89 11.18 -26.10 -9.87
CA SER A 89 12.51 -26.53 -9.45
C SER A 89 12.43 -27.59 -8.34
N SER A 90 13.58 -28.06 -7.86
CA SER A 90 13.65 -28.95 -6.68
C SER A 90 13.24 -28.27 -5.37
N LYS A 91 13.20 -26.93 -5.34
CA LYS A 91 12.72 -26.11 -4.24
C LYS A 91 11.79 -25.01 -4.79
N PRO A 92 10.52 -25.34 -5.08
CA PRO A 92 9.57 -24.38 -5.63
C PRO A 92 9.44 -23.15 -4.73
N GLN A 93 9.44 -21.97 -5.35
CA GLN A 93 9.21 -20.69 -4.70
C GLN A 93 8.01 -20.02 -5.34
N THR A 94 7.16 -19.39 -4.53
CA THR A 94 5.99 -18.66 -5.02
C THR A 94 6.16 -17.17 -4.75
N ILE A 95 6.05 -16.37 -5.80
CA ILE A 95 6.11 -14.92 -5.76
C ILE A 95 4.74 -14.37 -6.12
N ARG A 96 4.32 -13.31 -5.43
CA ARG A 96 3.01 -12.68 -5.62
C ARG A 96 3.16 -11.25 -6.13
N LEU A 97 2.43 -10.92 -7.19
CA LEU A 97 2.34 -9.57 -7.76
C LEU A 97 0.89 -9.11 -7.73
N LEU A 98 0.62 -7.95 -7.14
CA LEU A 98 -0.68 -7.31 -7.29
C LEU A 98 -0.66 -6.40 -8.53
N ALA A 99 -1.49 -6.71 -9.52
CA ALA A 99 -1.73 -5.84 -10.67
C ALA A 99 -3.10 -5.20 -10.59
N MET A 100 -3.18 -3.91 -10.88
CA MET A 100 -4.43 -3.17 -10.79
C MET A 100 -4.58 -2.17 -11.93
N ASP A 101 -5.81 -1.77 -12.22
CA ASP A 101 -6.02 -0.67 -13.15
C ASP A 101 -5.61 0.66 -12.53
N ILE A 102 -5.04 1.52 -13.38
CA ILE A 102 -4.86 2.92 -13.05
C ILE A 102 -6.23 3.58 -13.13
N PRO A 103 -6.64 4.38 -12.13
CA PRO A 103 -7.83 5.20 -12.26
C PRO A 103 -7.71 6.08 -13.52
N SER A 104 -8.66 5.94 -14.45
CA SER A 104 -8.61 6.60 -15.77
C SER A 104 -8.60 8.12 -15.68
N ALA A 105 -9.15 8.69 -14.60
CA ALA A 105 -9.07 10.10 -14.28
C ALA A 105 -9.16 10.34 -12.77
N LEU A 106 -8.45 11.36 -12.30
CA LEU A 106 -8.62 11.87 -10.95
C LEU A 106 -9.82 12.83 -10.88
N ASP A 107 -10.76 12.55 -9.99
CA ASP A 107 -11.82 13.52 -9.64
C ASP A 107 -11.20 14.66 -8.83
N ARG A 108 -10.83 15.74 -9.53
CA ARG A 108 -10.21 16.93 -8.94
C ARG A 108 -11.06 17.53 -7.81
N LYS A 109 -12.38 17.57 -7.96
CA LYS A 109 -13.27 18.15 -6.95
C LYS A 109 -13.30 17.28 -5.70
N ALA A 110 -13.36 15.96 -5.86
CA ALA A 110 -13.27 15.03 -4.75
C ALA A 110 -11.91 15.12 -4.03
N LEU A 111 -10.81 15.23 -4.78
CA LEU A 111 -9.47 15.41 -4.20
C LEU A 111 -9.40 16.69 -3.35
N LEU A 112 -9.79 17.84 -3.92
CA LEU A 112 -9.73 19.13 -3.21
C LEU A 112 -10.67 19.17 -1.99
N LYS A 113 -11.76 18.40 -2.01
CA LYS A 113 -12.63 18.22 -0.84
C LYS A 113 -11.98 17.35 0.24
N ALA A 114 -11.28 16.30 -0.16
CA ALA A 114 -10.62 15.37 0.76
C ALA A 114 -9.31 15.94 1.34
N LEU A 115 -8.61 16.78 0.58
CA LEU A 115 -7.33 17.39 0.92
C LEU A 115 -7.43 18.93 0.80
N PRO A 116 -8.20 19.60 1.66
CA PRO A 116 -8.47 21.03 1.54
C PRO A 116 -7.22 21.92 1.70
N GLN A 117 -6.19 21.46 2.43
CA GLN A 117 -4.98 22.25 2.64
C GLN A 117 -3.93 21.98 1.55
N HIS A 118 -3.79 20.72 1.13
CA HIS A 118 -2.67 20.25 0.33
C HIS A 118 -3.04 19.72 -1.06
N GLY A 119 -4.34 19.57 -1.36
CA GLY A 119 -4.81 19.01 -2.62
C GLY A 119 -4.37 19.82 -3.84
N GLN A 120 -4.38 21.16 -3.76
CA GLN A 120 -3.92 21.98 -4.89
C GLN A 120 -2.40 21.87 -5.09
N ARG A 121 -1.61 21.89 -4.01
CA ARG A 121 -0.15 21.66 -4.07
C ARG A 121 0.18 20.30 -4.70
N LEU A 122 -0.58 19.26 -4.36
CA LEU A 122 -0.43 17.93 -4.93
C LEU A 122 -0.66 17.93 -6.45
N LEU A 123 -1.73 18.59 -6.92
CA LEU A 123 -2.04 18.74 -8.35
C LEU A 123 -1.01 19.58 -9.11
N ASP A 124 -0.42 20.58 -8.45
CA ASP A 124 0.59 21.45 -9.04
C ASP A 124 1.99 20.82 -9.10
N GLY A 125 2.12 19.53 -8.77
CA GLY A 125 3.38 18.80 -8.82
C GLY A 125 4.38 19.21 -7.73
N LYS A 126 3.92 19.86 -6.65
CA LYS A 126 4.79 20.30 -5.54
C LYS A 126 5.18 19.13 -4.63
N PRO A 127 6.29 19.22 -3.89
CA PRO A 127 6.63 18.24 -2.87
C PRO A 127 5.49 18.02 -1.88
N ILE A 128 5.19 16.74 -1.63
CA ILE A 128 4.17 16.26 -0.70
C ILE A 128 4.74 15.14 0.15
N THR A 129 4.67 15.26 1.46
CA THR A 129 5.01 14.21 2.42
C THR A 129 3.75 13.55 2.95
N ILE A 130 3.62 12.25 2.72
CA ILE A 130 2.55 11.40 3.25
C ILE A 130 3.09 10.59 4.42
N LEU A 131 2.45 10.67 5.58
CA LEU A 131 2.77 9.85 6.74
C LEU A 131 1.68 8.80 6.97
N ALA A 132 2.06 7.52 6.97
CA ALA A 132 1.19 6.42 7.36
C ALA A 132 1.47 5.98 8.80
N MET A 133 0.44 6.04 9.65
CA MET A 133 0.47 5.61 11.04
C MET A 133 -0.54 4.48 11.26
N GLY A 134 -0.14 3.50 12.05
CA GLY A 134 -1.00 2.36 12.37
C GLY A 134 -0.26 1.24 13.07
N ASP A 135 -0.89 0.08 13.09
CA ASP A 135 -0.39 -1.10 13.78
C ASP A 135 0.37 -2.05 12.84
N SER A 136 0.32 -3.35 13.10
CA SER A 136 0.94 -4.39 12.28
C SER A 136 0.51 -4.31 10.82
N VAL A 137 -0.75 -3.95 10.54
CA VAL A 137 -1.25 -3.86 9.16
C VAL A 137 -0.58 -2.70 8.42
N THR A 138 -0.30 -1.59 9.10
CA THR A 138 0.47 -0.48 8.50
C THR A 138 1.96 -0.80 8.38
N ALA A 139 2.50 -1.58 9.31
CA ALA A 139 3.90 -1.99 9.27
C ALA A 139 4.21 -2.97 8.14
N THR A 140 3.31 -3.92 7.86
CA THR A 140 3.53 -4.98 6.87
C THR A 140 2.76 -4.78 5.57
N GLY A 141 1.69 -3.98 5.60
CA GLY A 141 0.86 -3.70 4.45
C GLY A 141 1.49 -2.68 3.51
N ILE A 142 0.98 -2.63 2.28
CA ILE A 142 1.54 -1.83 1.18
C ILE A 142 0.59 -0.71 0.70
N TYR A 143 -0.54 -0.51 1.39
CA TYR A 143 -1.57 0.43 0.96
C TYR A 143 -1.07 1.87 0.84
N HIS A 144 -0.14 2.28 1.71
CA HIS A 144 0.43 3.64 1.70
C HIS A 144 1.36 3.85 0.50
N GLN A 145 2.16 2.85 0.14
CA GLN A 145 2.97 2.87 -1.09
C GLN A 145 2.07 2.91 -2.32
N LEU A 146 0.99 2.13 -2.29
CA LEU A 146 0.04 2.06 -3.38
C LEU A 146 -0.70 3.39 -3.60
N LEU A 147 -1.15 4.03 -2.53
CA LEU A 147 -1.69 5.39 -2.59
C LEU A 147 -0.67 6.34 -3.21
N GLY A 148 0.58 6.33 -2.73
CA GLY A 148 1.65 7.14 -3.29
C GLY A 148 1.83 6.90 -4.79
N LYS A 149 1.95 5.64 -5.23
CA LYS A 149 2.11 5.26 -6.65
C LYS A 149 0.92 5.72 -7.50
N MET A 150 -0.31 5.52 -7.04
CA MET A 150 -1.51 6.01 -7.72
C MET A 150 -1.49 7.53 -7.85
N LEU A 151 -1.23 8.25 -6.74
CA LEU A 151 -1.20 9.71 -6.76
C LEU A 151 -0.15 10.24 -7.72
N ARG A 152 1.09 9.71 -7.71
CA ARG A 152 2.13 10.11 -8.69
C ARG A 152 1.64 9.90 -10.11
N LYS A 153 1.01 8.76 -10.41
CA LYS A 153 0.53 8.43 -11.76
C LYS A 153 -0.60 9.36 -12.22
N VAL A 154 -1.62 9.57 -11.39
CA VAL A 154 -2.82 10.33 -11.78
C VAL A 154 -2.63 11.84 -11.73
N THR A 155 -1.64 12.32 -10.98
CA THR A 155 -1.31 13.77 -10.89
C THR A 155 -0.08 14.17 -11.71
N GLY A 156 0.75 13.20 -12.12
CA GLY A 156 2.08 13.47 -12.68
C GLY A 156 3.10 13.97 -11.65
N ASN A 157 2.74 14.03 -10.36
CA ASN A 157 3.62 14.54 -9.32
C ASN A 157 4.64 13.49 -8.87
N ASN A 158 5.89 13.61 -9.31
CA ASN A 158 6.97 12.69 -8.90
C ASN A 158 7.62 13.05 -7.56
N GLN A 159 7.21 14.14 -6.91
CA GLN A 159 7.80 14.67 -5.67
C GLN A 159 7.01 14.24 -4.41
N ILE A 160 6.27 13.14 -4.49
CA ILE A 160 5.57 12.55 -3.34
C ILE A 160 6.56 11.68 -2.56
N THR A 161 6.67 11.88 -1.26
CA THR A 161 7.41 11.03 -0.32
C THR A 161 6.41 10.33 0.60
N VAL A 162 6.61 9.04 0.86
CA VAL A 162 5.77 8.27 1.79
C VAL A 162 6.63 7.77 2.94
N THR A 163 6.23 8.06 4.17
CA THR A 163 6.91 7.63 5.39
C THR A 163 5.96 6.78 6.23
N VAL A 164 6.48 5.73 6.84
CA VAL A 164 5.72 4.81 7.69
C VAL A 164 6.20 4.95 9.13
N LYS A 165 5.26 5.19 10.05
CA LYS A 165 5.46 5.17 11.50
C LYS A 165 4.42 4.25 12.13
N ALA A 166 4.69 2.96 12.01
CA ALA A 166 3.80 1.92 12.50
C ALA A 166 4.34 1.29 13.79
N HIS A 167 3.43 0.85 14.64
CA HIS A 167 3.75 0.21 15.92
C HIS A 167 3.04 -1.16 16.00
N PRO A 168 3.68 -2.24 15.51
CA PRO A 168 3.10 -3.59 15.52
C PRO A 168 2.63 -4.03 16.90
N GLY A 169 1.43 -4.62 16.97
CA GLY A 169 0.81 -5.07 18.21
C GLY A 169 0.46 -3.95 19.21
N LYS A 170 0.47 -2.68 18.79
CA LYS A 170 0.11 -1.53 19.63
C LYS A 170 -1.19 -0.87 19.18
N SER A 171 -1.79 -0.15 20.12
CA SER A 171 -2.94 0.74 19.94
C SER A 171 -2.52 2.14 19.49
N VAL A 172 -3.50 3.01 19.25
CA VAL A 172 -3.27 4.42 18.90
C VAL A 172 -2.44 5.19 19.96
N ASP A 173 -2.48 4.73 21.22
CA ASP A 173 -1.70 5.28 22.34
C ASP A 173 -0.18 5.30 22.05
N ALA A 174 0.34 4.33 21.28
CA ALA A 174 1.75 4.31 20.93
C ALA A 174 2.15 5.56 20.14
N SER A 175 1.40 5.89 19.09
CA SER A 175 1.62 7.12 18.30
C SER A 175 1.41 8.40 19.12
N VAL A 176 0.48 8.39 20.08
CA VAL A 176 0.31 9.53 20.99
C VAL A 176 1.57 9.76 21.81
N ARG A 177 2.12 8.69 22.42
CA ARG A 177 3.31 8.78 23.29
C ARG A 177 4.59 9.11 22.53
N THR A 178 4.70 8.68 21.30
CA THR A 178 5.89 8.90 20.46
C THR A 178 5.72 10.07 19.49
N TYR A 179 4.67 10.89 19.64
CA TYR A 179 4.37 11.96 18.70
C TYR A 179 5.56 12.89 18.45
N ASP A 180 6.17 13.42 19.52
CA ASP A 180 7.27 14.38 19.38
C ASP A 180 8.55 13.75 18.82
N SER A 181 8.83 12.46 19.10
CA SER A 181 10.06 11.79 18.64
C SER A 181 9.94 11.20 17.24
N ASP A 182 8.77 10.67 16.88
CA ASP A 182 8.61 9.81 15.71
C ASP A 182 7.81 10.49 14.60
N ILE A 183 6.80 11.27 14.97
CA ILE A 183 5.80 11.82 14.04
C ILE A 183 6.15 13.27 13.69
N LYS A 184 6.36 14.11 14.70
CA LYS A 184 6.63 15.55 14.53
C LYS A 184 7.82 15.85 13.62
N PRO A 185 8.95 15.11 13.66
CA PRO A 185 10.06 15.38 12.76
C PRO A 185 9.75 15.14 11.28
N VAL A 186 8.71 14.37 10.95
CA VAL A 186 8.32 14.05 9.57
C VAL A 186 7.68 15.25 8.86
N LYS A 187 6.98 16.12 9.60
CA LYS A 187 6.25 17.30 9.06
C LYS A 187 5.35 16.94 7.88
N PRO A 188 4.38 16.03 8.06
CA PRO A 188 3.55 15.53 6.95
C PRO A 188 2.59 16.59 6.41
N ASP A 189 2.35 16.56 5.11
CA ASP A 189 1.26 17.31 4.47
C ASP A 189 -0.05 16.50 4.52
N ILE A 190 0.05 15.17 4.42
CA ILE A 190 -1.08 14.23 4.44
C ILE A 190 -0.80 13.13 5.48
N GLY A 191 -1.76 12.89 6.37
CA GLY A 191 -1.69 11.82 7.37
C GLY A 191 -2.68 10.71 7.06
N LEU A 192 -2.22 9.45 7.08
CA LEU A 192 -3.07 8.25 7.04
C LEU A 192 -3.05 7.63 8.43
N LEU A 193 -4.23 7.37 9.01
CA LEU A 193 -4.34 6.75 10.33
C LEU A 193 -5.18 5.48 10.26
N MET A 194 -4.58 4.35 10.64
CA MET A 194 -5.25 3.04 10.70
C MET A 194 -4.91 2.33 12.01
N TYR A 195 -5.73 2.57 13.03
CA TYR A 195 -5.72 1.89 14.32
C TYR A 195 -7.14 1.46 14.68
N GLY A 196 -7.28 0.48 15.56
CA GLY A 196 -8.58 0.07 16.11
C GLY A 196 -8.65 -1.41 16.46
N LEU A 197 -7.93 -2.28 15.74
CA LEU A 197 -7.96 -3.72 16.03
C LEU A 197 -7.28 -4.06 17.35
N ASN A 198 -6.06 -3.58 17.57
CA ASN A 198 -5.37 -3.81 18.84
C ASN A 198 -6.04 -3.06 20.00
N ASP A 199 -6.59 -1.88 19.73
CA ASP A 199 -7.37 -1.10 20.70
C ASP A 199 -8.58 -1.92 21.20
N GLN A 200 -9.33 -2.52 20.27
CA GLN A 200 -10.44 -3.41 20.58
C GLN A 200 -9.96 -4.71 21.23
N GLY A 201 -8.94 -5.36 20.67
CA GLY A 201 -8.43 -6.66 21.14
C GLY A 201 -7.83 -6.61 22.54
N ALA A 202 -7.29 -5.46 22.96
CA ALA A 202 -6.79 -5.23 24.32
C ALA A 202 -7.89 -4.82 25.32
N GLY A 203 -9.15 -4.76 24.90
CA GLY A 203 -10.27 -4.30 25.75
C GLY A 203 -10.24 -2.80 26.03
N GLY A 204 -9.61 -2.01 25.16
CA GLY A 204 -9.57 -0.56 25.28
C GLY A 204 -10.97 0.05 25.18
N ALA A 205 -11.24 1.05 26.03
CA ALA A 205 -12.52 1.74 26.00
C ALA A 205 -12.63 2.60 24.72
N MET A 206 -13.80 2.57 24.08
CA MET A 206 -14.06 3.25 22.81
C MET A 206 -13.84 4.77 22.92
N ASP A 207 -14.22 5.37 24.05
CA ASP A 207 -14.02 6.80 24.32
C ASP A 207 -12.53 7.18 24.38
N VAL A 208 -11.69 6.30 24.95
CA VAL A 208 -10.24 6.48 24.97
C VAL A 208 -9.66 6.43 23.56
N TYR A 209 -10.04 5.43 22.76
CA TYR A 209 -9.64 5.33 21.35
C TYR A 209 -10.02 6.58 20.54
N LEU A 210 -11.26 7.05 20.69
CA LEU A 210 -11.74 8.24 20.00
C LEU A 210 -11.00 9.50 20.45
N LYS A 211 -10.73 9.63 21.76
CA LYS A 211 -9.99 10.77 22.32
C LYS A 211 -8.56 10.82 21.80
N GLN A 212 -7.85 9.70 21.78
CA GLN A 212 -6.47 9.62 21.30
C GLN A 212 -6.37 9.83 19.78
N THR A 213 -7.28 9.21 19.01
CA THR A 213 -7.39 9.43 17.57
C THR A 213 -7.62 10.91 17.23
N ARG A 214 -8.57 11.54 17.95
CA ARG A 214 -8.85 12.98 17.78
C ARG A 214 -7.63 13.83 18.12
N TRP A 215 -6.99 13.55 19.26
CA TRP A 215 -5.80 14.28 19.69
C TRP A 215 -4.70 14.26 18.62
N LEU A 216 -4.39 13.08 18.05
CA LEU A 216 -3.40 12.98 16.97
C LEU A 216 -3.76 13.84 15.75
N CYS A 217 -5.02 13.79 15.32
CA CYS A 217 -5.49 14.59 14.18
C CYS A 217 -5.40 16.08 14.46
N GLU A 218 -5.76 16.51 15.66
CA GLU A 218 -5.71 17.91 16.08
C GLU A 218 -4.27 18.42 16.18
N GLN A 219 -3.34 17.62 16.73
CA GLN A 219 -1.92 17.99 16.80
C GLN A 219 -1.31 18.12 15.40
N LEU A 220 -1.50 17.13 14.52
CA LEU A 220 -0.98 17.17 13.14
C LEU A 220 -1.54 18.33 12.33
N LYS A 221 -2.82 18.67 12.54
CA LYS A 221 -3.44 19.83 11.90
C LYS A 221 -2.91 21.14 12.48
N ALA A 222 -2.75 21.25 13.79
CA ALA A 222 -2.26 22.46 14.44
C ALA A 222 -0.78 22.74 14.09
N ASP A 223 0.07 21.71 14.11
CA ASP A 223 1.50 21.86 13.87
C ASP A 223 1.85 22.08 12.40
N PHE A 224 1.15 21.41 11.47
CA PHE A 224 1.56 21.32 10.06
C PHE A 224 0.44 21.60 9.04
N GLY A 225 -0.80 21.82 9.49
CA GLY A 225 -1.95 21.92 8.58
C GLY A 225 -2.27 20.59 7.87
N THR A 226 -1.83 19.46 8.43
CA THR A 226 -1.97 18.13 7.82
C THR A 226 -3.41 17.82 7.42
N ASP A 227 -3.63 17.35 6.19
CA ASP A 227 -4.91 16.77 5.78
C ASP A 227 -4.97 15.30 6.24
N MET A 228 -5.95 14.97 7.09
CA MET A 228 -6.07 13.64 7.70
C MET A 228 -7.04 12.74 6.95
N LEU A 229 -6.58 11.55 6.56
CA LEU A 229 -7.38 10.46 6.02
C LEU A 229 -7.47 9.33 7.05
N LEU A 230 -8.68 9.13 7.59
CA LEU A 230 -8.97 8.06 8.55
C LEU A 230 -9.34 6.79 7.78
N LEU A 231 -8.61 5.72 8.05
CA LEU A 231 -8.81 4.43 7.41
C LEU A 231 -9.56 3.49 8.34
N GLN A 232 -10.43 2.66 7.75
CA GLN A 232 -11.17 1.67 8.53
C GLN A 232 -10.19 0.61 9.07
N PRO A 233 -10.22 0.28 10.37
CA PRO A 233 -9.47 -0.85 10.89
C PRO A 233 -9.96 -2.13 10.22
N THR A 234 -9.04 -2.91 9.65
CA THR A 234 -9.36 -4.06 8.82
C THR A 234 -9.26 -5.34 9.65
N PRO A 235 -10.36 -6.04 9.98
CA PRO A 235 -10.27 -7.31 10.71
C PRO A 235 -9.38 -8.31 9.97
N HIS A 236 -8.60 -9.06 10.75
CA HIS A 236 -7.80 -10.20 10.27
C HIS A 236 -8.67 -11.38 9.87
#